data_AF-A0A9W4ZEL8-F1
#
_entry.id   AF-A0A9W4ZEL8-F1
#
_cell.length_a   1.000
_cell.length_b   1.000
_cell.length_c   1.000
_cell.angle_alpha   90.00
_cell.angle_beta   90.00
_cell.angle_gamma   90.00
#
_symmetry.space_group_name_H-M   'P 1'
#
loop_
_entity.id
_entity.type
_entity.pdbx_description
1 polymer ?
#
loop_
_entity_poly.entity_id
_entity_poly.type
_entity_poly.pdbx_seq_one_letter_code
_entity_poly.pdbx_strand_id
1 'polypeptide(L)' 'MQKVLITCDKSNIGSAKTIQKVGGVLENEVVSSRTGEVIQRYWIEI' A
#
# COMPACT_ATOMS: atom_id res chain seq x y z
N MET A 1 13.68 -15.26 -1.19
CA MET A 1 13.22 -13.87 -1.05
C MET A 1 11.89 -13.89 -0.33
N GLN A 2 11.74 -13.07 0.71
CA GLN A 2 10.47 -12.92 1.41
C GLN A 2 9.72 -11.73 0.82
N LYS A 3 8.39 -11.81 0.74
CA LYS A 3 7.53 -10.70 0.34
C LYS A 3 6.66 -10.30 1.51
N VAL A 4 6.55 -9.01 1.75
CA VAL A 4 5.62 -8.47 2.76
C VAL A 4 4.60 -7.55 2.10
N LEU A 5 3.37 -7.60 2.61
CA LEU A 5 2.27 -6.77 2.18
C LEU A 5 2.24 -5.52 3.06
N ILE A 6 2.36 -4.35 2.46
CA ILE A 6 2.27 -3.06 3.12
C ILE A 6 1.02 -2.35 2.61
N THR A 7 0.28 -1.69 3.49
CA THR A 7 -0.94 -0.98 3.13
C THR A 7 -0.92 0.46 3.63
N CYS A 8 -1.54 1.37 2.90
CA CYS A 8 -1.82 2.72 3.37
C CYS A 8 -3.13 3.25 2.79
N ASP A 9 -3.72 4.26 3.40
CA ASP A 9 -4.85 4.97 2.80
C ASP A 9 -4.40 5.65 1.49
N LYS A 10 -5.25 5.63 0.47
CA LYS A 10 -5.00 6.28 -0.83
C LYS A 10 -4.83 7.79 -0.71
N SER A 11 -5.49 8.39 0.29
CA SER A 11 -5.35 9.81 0.63
C SER A 11 -3.97 10.12 1.22
N ASN A 12 -3.26 9.13 1.76
CA ASN A 12 -1.92 9.29 2.33
C ASN A 12 -0.83 9.19 1.24
N ILE A 13 -0.77 10.23 0.41
CA ILE A 13 0.18 10.36 -0.71
C ILE A 13 1.64 10.23 -0.25
N GLY A 14 1.96 10.70 0.96
CA GLY A 14 3.31 10.59 1.53
C GLY A 14 3.72 9.14 1.74
N SER A 15 2.85 8.33 2.35
CA SER A 15 3.12 6.90 2.55
C SER A 15 3.17 6.14 1.23
N ALA A 16 2.23 6.39 0.32
CA ALA A 16 2.22 5.76 -1.00
C ALA A 16 3.53 6.00 -1.76
N LYS A 17 4.03 7.25 -1.76
CA LYS A 17 5.31 7.60 -2.39
C LYS A 17 6.51 6.96 -1.69
N THR A 18 6.51 6.94 -0.36
CA THR A 18 7.58 6.29 0.41
C THR A 18 7.66 4.80 0.09
N ILE A 19 6.53 4.10 0.08
CA ILE A 19 6.46 2.66 -0.23
C ILE A 19 6.95 2.39 -1.66
N GLN A 20 6.49 3.17 -2.64
CA GLN A 20 6.94 3.03 -4.03
C GLN A 20 8.45 3.29 -4.18
N LYS A 21 9.00 4.28 -3.46
CA LYS A 21 10.43 4.63 -3.53
C LYS A 21 11.34 3.52 -3.02
N VAL A 22 10.89 2.70 -2.07
CA VAL A 22 11.65 1.55 -1.56
C VAL A 22 11.37 0.24 -2.31
N GLY A 23 10.72 0.31 -3.47
CA GLY A 23 10.46 -0.85 -4.34
C GLY A 23 9.10 -1.51 -4.14
N GLY A 24 8.18 -0.87 -3.41
CA GLY A 24 6.81 -1.37 -3.26
C GLY A 24 6.03 -1.30 -4.57
N VAL A 25 5.49 -2.44 -5.00
CA VAL A 25 4.67 -2.59 -6.21
C VAL A 25 3.20 -2.63 -5.81
N LEU A 26 2.38 -1.72 -6.36
CA LEU A 26 0.95 -1.70 -6.09
C LEU A 26 0.29 -2.98 -6.60
N GLU A 27 -0.36 -3.73 -5.70
CA GLU A 27 -1.14 -4.92 -6.00
C GLU A 27 -2.55 -4.56 -6.44
N ASN A 28 -3.28 -3.83 -5.58
CA ASN A 28 -4.66 -3.42 -5.80
C ASN A 28 -5.09 -2.35 -4.79
N GLU A 29 -6.32 -1.90 -4.94
CA GLU A 29 -7.01 -1.00 -4.02
C GLU A 29 -8.28 -1.67 -3.49
N VAL A 30 -8.58 -1.50 -2.21
CA VAL A 30 -9.78 -2.06 -1.56
C VAL A 30 -10.46 -1.00 -0.71
N VAL A 31 -11.77 -1.06 -0.56
CA VAL A 31 -12.51 -0.17 0.35
C VAL A 31 -12.51 -0.79 1.74
N SER A 32 -12.03 -0.03 2.73
CA SER A 32 -12.10 -0.41 4.14
C SER A 32 -13.55 -0.46 4.60
N SER A 33 -14.03 -1.62 5.06
CA SER A 33 -15.37 -1.76 5.62
C SER A 33 -15.55 -1.01 6.95
N ARG A 34 -14.44 -0.63 7.61
CA ARG A 34 -14.47 0.11 8.89
C ARG A 34 -14.54 1.62 8.70
N THR A 35 -13.80 2.15 7.72
CA THR A 35 -13.63 3.60 7.53
C THR A 35 -14.27 4.12 6.24
N GLY A 36 -14.60 3.25 5.29
CA GLY A 36 -15.04 3.63 3.95
C GLY A 36 -13.92 4.16 3.05
N GLU A 37 -12.68 4.25 3.57
CA GLU A 37 -11.55 4.78 2.81
C GLU A 37 -10.98 3.74 1.85
N VAL A 38 -10.41 4.23 0.74
CA VAL A 38 -9.68 3.39 -0.21
C VAL A 38 -8.31 3.11 0.37
N ILE A 39 -8.00 1.84 0.57
CA ILE A 39 -6.71 1.33 1.01
C ILE A 39 -5.94 0.83 -0.21
N GLN A 40 -4.70 1.29 -0.37
CA GLN A 40 -3.76 0.79 -1.36
C GLN A 40 -2.91 -0.32 -0.72
N ARG A 41 -2.69 -1.41 -1.46
CA ARG A 41 -1.90 -2.59 -1.03
C ARG A 41 -0.68 -2.74 -1.91
N TYR A 42 0.49 -2.93 -1.31
CA TYR A 42 1.78 -3.01 -2.00
C TYR A 42 2.57 -4.25 -1.58
N TRP A 43 3.20 -4.92 -2.54
CA TRP A 43 4.21 -5.94 -2.27
C TRP A 43 5.61 -5.34 -2.29
N ILE A 44 6.43 -5.68 -1.30
CA ILE A 44 7.86 -5.37 -1.27
C ILE A 44 8.67 -6.65 -1.04
N GLU A 45 9.77 -6.79 -1.77
CA GLU A 45 10.75 -7.86 -1.58
C GLU A 45 11.80 -7.45 -0.54
N ILE A 46 12.10 -8.39 0.37
CA ILE A 46 13.11 -8.27 1.43
C ILE A 46 14.04 -9.50 1.44
#